data_AF-A0A1C6AWH0-F1
#
_entry.id   AF-A0A1C6AWH0-F1
#
_cell.length_a   1.000
_cell.length_b   1.000
_cell.length_c   1.000
_cell.angle_alpha   90.00
_cell.angle_beta   90.00
_cell.angle_gamma   90.00
#
_symmetry.space_group_name_H-M   'P 1'
#
loop_
_entity.id
_entity.type
_entity.pdbx_description
1 polymer ?
#
loop_
_entity_poly.entity_id
_entity_poly.type
_entity_poly.pdbx_seq_one_letter_code
_entity_poly.pdbx_strand_id
1 'polypeptide(L)' 'MSNAFIRIVDQSTGTELIRYDLAEDFSIETAIVVGELYRHNGEWKFNAIGSGFQGGLAALCGHYGIDAE' A
#
# COMPACT_ATOMS: atom_id res chain seq x y z
N MET A 1 -1.14 10.43 -12.20
CA MET A 1 0.23 9.86 -12.19
C MET A 1 0.30 8.74 -13.23
N SER A 2 1.30 8.70 -14.10
CA SER A 2 1.53 7.53 -14.98
C SER A 2 2.69 6.71 -14.41
N ASN A 3 2.48 5.42 -14.16
CA ASN A 3 3.44 4.41 -13.67
C ASN A 3 3.62 4.27 -12.14
N ALA A 4 2.66 4.71 -11.32
CA ALA A 4 2.64 4.34 -9.91
C ALA A 4 2.09 2.90 -9.77
N PHE A 5 2.81 2.03 -9.07
CA PHE A 5 2.36 0.67 -8.79
C PHE A 5 3.01 0.13 -7.52
N ILE A 6 2.41 -0.91 -6.97
CA ILE A 6 3.03 -1.74 -5.93
C ILE A 6 3.14 -3.17 -6.42
N ARG A 7 4.11 -3.90 -5.87
CA ARG A 7 4.28 -5.31 -6.16
C ARG A 7 4.82 -6.09 -4.97
N ILE A 8 4.46 -7.37 -4.92
CA ILE A 8 5.00 -8.34 -3.98
C ILE A 8 5.87 -9.31 -4.78
N VAL A 9 7.10 -9.48 -4.35
CA VAL A 9 8.12 -10.27 -5.05
C VAL A 9 8.64 -11.34 -4.10
N ASP A 10 8.75 -12.56 -4.58
CA ASP A 10 9.51 -13.61 -3.90
C ASP A 10 11.00 -13.25 -3.97
N GLN A 11 11.60 -12.94 -2.83
CA GLN A 11 12.99 -12.51 -2.75
C GLN A 11 13.98 -13.61 -3.20
N SER A 12 13.62 -14.89 -3.08
CA SER A 12 14.51 -16.01 -3.42
C SER A 12 14.57 -16.27 -4.93
N THR A 13 13.46 -16.08 -5.63
CA THR A 13 13.36 -16.35 -7.07
C THR A 13 13.33 -15.08 -7.93
N GLY A 14 13.07 -13.92 -7.32
CA GLY A 14 12.79 -12.66 -8.01
C GLY A 14 11.43 -12.64 -8.70
N THR A 15 10.59 -13.64 -8.49
CA THR A 15 9.28 -13.76 -9.16
C THR A 15 8.29 -12.76 -8.59
N GLU A 16 7.67 -11.98 -9.47
CA GLU A 16 6.57 -11.09 -9.11
C GLU A 16 5.31 -11.92 -8.86
N LEU A 17 4.85 -11.93 -7.61
CA LEU A 17 3.68 -12.70 -7.18
C LEU A 17 2.40 -11.89 -7.38
N ILE A 18 2.46 -10.59 -7.10
CA ILE A 18 1.32 -9.67 -7.15
C ILE A 18 1.80 -8.34 -7.68
N ARG A 19 1.00 -7.72 -8.55
CA ARG A 19 1.16 -6.35 -9.01
C ARG A 19 -0.18 -5.64 -8.92
N TYR A 20 -0.16 -4.42 -8.40
CA TYR A 20 -1.32 -3.53 -8.39
C TYR A 20 -0.90 -2.17 -8.92
N ASP A 21 -1.44 -1.81 -10.08
CA ASP A 21 -1.23 -0.50 -10.67
C ASP A 21 -2.15 0.52 -9.98
N LEU A 22 -1.54 1.58 -9.46
CA LEU A 22 -2.22 2.66 -8.76
C LEU A 22 -2.84 3.58 -9.82
N ALA A 23 -4.04 3.24 -10.25
CA ALA A 23 -4.73 3.89 -11.36
C ALA A 23 -5.47 5.19 -10.97
N GLU A 24 -5.64 5.47 -9.67
CA GLU A 24 -6.41 6.61 -9.20
C GLU A 24 -5.61 7.93 -9.21
N ASP A 25 -6.32 9.01 -9.53
CA ASP A 25 -5.82 10.37 -9.39
C ASP A 25 -5.84 10.77 -7.90
N PHE A 26 -4.77 10.39 -7.19
CA PHE A 26 -4.39 10.98 -5.90
C PHE A 26 -3.94 12.43 -6.15
N SER A 27 -4.90 13.29 -6.51
CA SER A 27 -4.65 14.65 -6.97
C SER A 27 -4.45 15.63 -5.81
N ILE A 28 -4.85 15.25 -4.60
CA ILE A 28 -4.84 16.13 -3.42
C ILE A 28 -4.05 15.50 -2.26
N GLU A 29 -4.13 14.19 -2.08
CA GLU A 29 -3.58 13.48 -0.94
C GLU A 29 -2.07 13.21 -1.11
N THR A 30 -1.28 13.53 -0.08
CA THR A 30 0.18 13.32 -0.07
C THR A 30 0.60 11.99 0.56
N ALA A 31 -0.36 11.23 1.09
CA ALA A 31 -0.16 9.89 1.65
C ALA A 31 -1.29 8.98 1.21
N ILE A 32 -0.99 7.71 0.98
CA ILE A 32 -1.96 6.71 0.52
C ILE A 32 -1.74 5.37 1.24
N VAL A 33 -2.82 4.64 1.46
CA VAL A 33 -2.78 3.20 1.79
C VAL A 33 -2.94 2.43 0.49
N VAL A 34 -1.84 1.84 0.02
CA VAL A 34 -1.80 1.08 -1.25
C VAL A 34 -2.48 -0.29 -1.14
N GLY A 35 -2.47 -0.90 0.04
CA GLY A 35 -3.05 -2.20 0.30
C GLY A 35 -2.51 -2.83 1.57
N GLU A 36 -3.04 -3.99 1.91
CA GLU A 36 -2.70 -4.75 3.11
C GLU A 36 -2.25 -6.17 2.75
N LEU A 37 -1.14 -6.60 3.34
CA LEU A 37 -0.68 -7.98 3.31
C LEU A 37 -1.01 -8.61 4.66
N TYR A 38 -1.84 -9.65 4.66
CA TYR A 38 -2.32 -10.29 5.88
C TYR A 38 -2.26 -11.82 5.77
N ARG A 39 -2.27 -12.48 6.91
CA ARG A 39 -2.27 -13.95 6.98
C ARG A 39 -3.67 -14.46 7.27
N HIS A 40 -4.13 -15.40 6.46
CA HIS A 40 -5.47 -15.99 6.59
C HIS A 40 -5.37 -17.50 6.35
N ASN A 41 -5.76 -18.29 7.34
CA ASN A 41 -5.67 -19.76 7.30
C ASN A 41 -4.27 -20.29 6.94
N GLY A 42 -3.22 -19.65 7.46
CA GLY A 42 -1.83 -20.06 7.21
C GLY A 42 -1.22 -19.52 5.92
N GLU A 43 -2.03 -18.96 5.02
CA GLU A 43 -1.60 -18.40 3.74
C GLU A 43 -1.50 -16.87 3.80
N TRP A 44 -0.57 -16.32 3.02
CA TRP A 44 -0.48 -14.88 2.80
C TRP A 44 -1.51 -14.45 1.76
N LYS A 45 -2.24 -13.37 2.07
CA LYS A 45 -3.22 -12.75 1.18
C LYS A 45 -2.95 -11.26 1.09
N PHE A 46 -3.19 -10.71 -0.09
CA PHE A 46 -3.08 -9.29 -0.35
C PHE A 46 -4.45 -8.71 -0.64
N ASN A 47 -4.77 -7.57 -0.02
CA ASN A 47 -5.96 -6.77 -0.30
C ASN A 47 -5.53 -5.42 -0.88
N ALA A 48 -5.90 -5.13 -2.13
CA ALA A 48 -5.65 -3.82 -2.73
C ALA A 48 -6.65 -2.80 -2.16
N ILE A 49 -6.18 -1.62 -1.73
CA ILE A 49 -7.03 -0.59 -1.13
C ILE A 49 -7.01 0.68 -1.99
N GLY A 50 -5.84 1.29 -2.20
CA GLY A 50 -5.70 2.49 -3.01
C GLY A 50 -6.41 3.72 -2.42
N SER A 51 -6.42 3.91 -1.10
CA SER A 51 -7.14 5.04 -0.49
C SER A 51 -6.20 6.16 -0.07
N GLY A 52 -6.52 7.40 -0.46
CA GLY A 52 -5.80 8.60 -0.03
C GLY A 52 -6.07 8.94 1.44
N PHE A 53 -5.05 9.46 2.12
CA PHE A 53 -5.13 9.81 3.54
C PHE A 53 -5.05 11.33 3.74
N GLN A 54 -6.13 11.90 4.26
CA GLN A 54 -6.20 13.33 4.56
C GLN A 54 -5.33 13.65 5.79
N GLY A 55 -4.46 14.66 5.67
CA GLY A 55 -3.48 15.02 6.72
C GLY A 55 -2.09 14.42 6.51
N GLY A 56 -1.85 13.74 5.38
CA GLY A 56 -0.52 13.28 4.98
C GLY A 56 0.04 12.16 5.85
N LEU A 57 1.35 11.94 5.78
CA LEU A 57 2.03 10.82 6.43
C LEU A 57 1.84 10.81 7.95
N ALA A 58 1.92 11.98 8.59
CA ALA A 58 1.75 12.07 10.05
C ALA A 58 0.38 11.59 10.51
N ALA A 59 -0.69 12.00 9.80
CA ALA A 59 -2.05 11.57 10.11
C ALA A 59 -2.25 10.07 9.83
N LEU A 60 -1.64 9.56 8.75
CA LEU A 60 -1.63 8.13 8.43
C LEU A 60 -0.95 7.33 9.55
N CYS A 61 0.24 7.74 9.98
CA CYS A 61 0.98 7.11 11.07
C CYS A 61 0.17 7.12 12.38
N GLY A 62 -0.42 8.26 12.74
CA GLY A 62 -1.27 8.37 13.92
C GLY A 62 -2.49 7.44 13.89
N HIS A 63 -3.11 7.22 12.73
CA HIS A 63 -4.23 6.28 12.57
C HIS A 63 -3.83 4.83 12.91
N TYR A 64 -2.58 4.46 12.68
CA TYR A 64 -2.01 3.16 13.05
C TYR A 64 -1.28 3.16 14.40
N GLY A 65 -1.34 4.25 15.16
CA GLY A 65 -0.67 4.38 16.47
C GLY A 65 0.86 4.50 16.37
N ILE A 66 1.37 5.00 15.25
CA ILE A 66 2.79 5.22 14.99
C ILE A 66 3.08 6.72 15.14
N ASP A 67 4.11 7.05 15.90
CA ASP A 67 4.63 8.42 15.93
C ASP A 67 5.55 8.65 14.73
N ALA A 68 5.19 9.61 13.89
CA ALA A 68 6.03 10.13 12.82
C ALA A 68 6.55 11.50 13.26
N GLU A 69 7.85 11.61 13.53
CA GLU A 69 8.54 12.87 13.80
C GLU A 69 8.64 13.77 12.55
#